data_AF-A0AAV4XVR8-F1
#
_entry.id   AF-A0AAV4XVR8-F1
#
_cell.length_a   1.000
_cell.length_b   1.000
_cell.length_c   1.000
_cell.angle_alpha   90.00
_cell.angle_beta   90.00
_cell.angle_gamma   90.00
#
_symmetry.space_group_name_H-M   'P 1'
#
loop_
_entity.id
_entity.type
_entity.pdbx_description
1 polymer ?
#
loop_
_entity_poly.entity_id
_entity_poly.type
_entity_poly.pdbx_seq_one_letter_code
_entity_poly.pdbx_strand_id
1 'polypeptide(L)'
;MTSESVDMLRNLTGRENVSSVTEPILVLKKKMAEMEGAFYFIQGADPQFGMIHFYDSSKNAWDEEMRLTSKAIQLINNMKPKPKFFVVCGDLTRFSKEIAILHQHWVTTNCKRVLPRMVGTLDGGYKNGCTLFRLSTEEELSSLRMYCVRYRHRIAQEKDFIKVFKELDEDIPLVCVCGNHEVNDEPIPSTIQNYREKYGDDYFSFYCGGVMFIVLNSQYFKDPKMVKDLAKKHEKWLDKQLKEAKSGKYKHVVIFQHIPWFVRKADERDMPHNLYSGIRTTMLKKFHEAKVNAICSCGHIHLGKCYDFYK
;
A
#
# COMPACT_ATOMS: atom_id res chain seq x y z
N MET A 1 22.88 12.21 -14.05
CA MET A 1 22.86 13.05 -12.85
C MET A 1 24.25 12.98 -12.23
N THR A 2 24.91 14.11 -12.07
CA THR A 2 26.29 14.19 -11.55
C THR A 2 26.32 13.96 -10.04
N SER A 3 27.43 13.43 -9.53
CA SER A 3 27.66 13.03 -8.14
C SER A 3 27.35 14.15 -7.12
N GLU A 4 27.57 15.41 -7.50
CA GLU A 4 27.38 16.58 -6.62
C GLU A 4 25.91 16.88 -6.27
N SER A 5 24.95 16.54 -7.14
CA SER A 5 23.52 16.75 -6.85
C SER A 5 22.98 15.75 -5.81
N VAL A 6 23.67 14.62 -5.63
CA VAL A 6 23.32 13.58 -4.65
C VAL A 6 23.82 13.97 -3.26
N ASP A 7 24.95 14.65 -3.16
CA ASP A 7 25.56 15.06 -1.89
C ASP A 7 24.83 16.22 -1.20
N MET A 8 24.22 17.13 -1.96
CA MET A 8 23.45 18.23 -1.36
C MET A 8 22.14 17.75 -0.70
N LEU A 9 21.55 16.64 -1.16
CA LEU A 9 20.39 15.98 -0.54
C LEU A 9 20.75 15.14 0.70
N ARG A 10 22.01 14.68 0.79
CA ARG A 10 22.53 13.94 1.96
C ARG A 10 22.64 14.83 3.20
N ASN A 11 23.03 16.10 3.03
CA ASN A 11 23.25 17.03 4.15
C ASN A 11 21.96 17.62 4.77
N LEU A 12 20.83 17.65 4.05
CA LEU A 12 19.56 18.17 4.57
C LEU A 12 18.71 17.14 5.34
N THR A 13 19.07 15.84 5.27
CA THR A 13 18.25 14.76 5.84
C THR A 13 18.88 14.05 7.04
N GLY A 14 20.09 14.43 7.45
CA GLY A 14 20.73 13.93 8.68
C GLY A 14 20.82 12.41 8.76
N ARG A 15 21.02 11.72 7.63
CA ARG A 15 21.16 10.26 7.60
C ARG A 15 22.62 9.87 7.42
N GLU A 16 23.21 9.37 8.51
CA GLU A 16 24.35 8.47 8.40
C GLU A 16 23.97 7.21 7.60
N ASN A 17 24.99 6.69 6.91
CA ASN A 17 25.00 5.48 6.09
C ASN A 17 23.91 4.45 6.42
N VAL A 18 23.04 4.18 5.44
CA VAL A 18 22.36 2.88 5.35
C VAL A 18 22.73 2.26 4.01
N SER A 19 23.95 1.71 3.98
CA SER A 19 24.29 0.61 3.08
C SER A 19 23.67 -0.66 3.65
N SER A 20 22.50 -1.04 3.15
CA SER A 20 22.09 -2.43 3.08
C SER A 20 20.82 -2.49 2.26
N VAL A 21 20.83 -3.31 1.23
CA VAL A 21 19.59 -3.82 0.64
C VAL A 21 18.99 -4.70 1.74
N THR A 22 18.19 -4.10 2.61
CA THR A 22 17.45 -4.81 3.65
C THR A 22 16.40 -5.66 2.96
N GLU A 23 16.34 -6.95 3.28
CA GLU A 23 15.20 -7.79 2.92
C GLU A 23 13.87 -7.07 3.26
N PRO A 24 12.78 -7.32 2.51
CA PRO A 24 11.50 -6.68 2.81
C PRO A 24 11.18 -6.90 4.28
N ILE A 25 10.79 -5.83 4.96
CA ILE A 25 10.69 -5.81 6.43
C ILE A 25 9.61 -6.78 6.92
N LEU A 26 8.67 -7.14 6.04
CA LEU A 26 7.52 -8.02 6.30
C LEU A 26 7.42 -9.10 5.21
N VAL A 27 8.46 -9.93 5.07
CA VAL A 27 8.36 -11.18 4.30
C VAL A 27 7.57 -12.20 5.11
N LEU A 28 6.72 -12.98 4.42
CA LEU A 28 6.18 -14.25 4.89
C LEU A 28 7.33 -15.18 5.30
N LYS A 29 7.82 -15.03 6.53
CA LYS A 29 8.85 -15.89 7.13
C LYS A 29 8.21 -17.19 7.57
N LYS A 30 7.92 -18.06 6.62
CA LYS A 30 7.97 -19.53 6.71
C LYS A 30 7.19 -20.11 5.54
N LYS A 31 7.76 -21.15 4.94
CA LYS A 31 7.03 -22.09 4.09
C LYS A 31 5.93 -22.70 4.97
N MET A 32 4.68 -22.36 4.71
CA MET A 32 3.56 -22.93 5.45
C MET A 32 3.51 -24.43 5.17
N ALA A 33 3.72 -25.24 6.21
CA ALA A 33 3.71 -26.69 6.10
C ALA A 33 2.32 -27.17 5.66
N GLU A 34 2.29 -28.28 4.93
CA GLU A 34 1.04 -29.01 4.71
C GLU A 34 0.47 -29.42 6.07
N MET A 35 -0.82 -29.14 6.27
CA MET A 35 -1.49 -29.35 7.54
C MET A 35 -2.82 -30.05 7.30
N GLU A 36 -3.11 -31.00 8.19
CA GLU A 36 -4.42 -31.62 8.32
C GLU A 36 -5.19 -30.96 9.47
N GLY A 37 -6.50 -30.74 9.27
CA GLY A 37 -7.41 -30.21 10.30
C GLY A 37 -7.86 -28.76 10.06
N ALA A 38 -8.86 -28.34 10.85
CA ALA A 38 -9.38 -26.98 10.82
C ALA A 38 -8.37 -25.99 11.41
N PHE A 39 -8.34 -24.77 10.87
CA PHE A 39 -7.49 -23.70 11.35
C PHE A 39 -8.21 -22.35 11.29
N TYR A 40 -7.66 -21.37 12.02
CA TYR A 40 -8.15 -19.99 12.02
C TYR A 40 -7.06 -19.06 11.50
N PHE A 41 -7.46 -17.98 10.85
CA PHE A 41 -6.60 -16.86 10.48
C PHE A 41 -7.31 -15.57 10.84
N ILE A 42 -6.58 -14.47 10.91
CA ILE A 42 -7.14 -13.15 11.27
C ILE A 42 -7.06 -12.25 10.06
N GLN A 43 -8.13 -11.50 9.83
CA GLN A 43 -8.17 -10.44 8.84
C GLN A 43 -8.36 -9.10 9.54
N GLY A 44 -7.41 -8.20 9.34
CA GLY A 44 -7.49 -6.79 9.67
C GLY A 44 -7.53 -5.95 8.40
N ALA A 45 -7.87 -4.68 8.53
CA ALA A 45 -7.84 -3.72 7.44
C ALA A 45 -7.73 -2.30 8.01
N ASP A 46 -7.21 -1.38 7.19
CA ASP A 46 -7.24 0.07 7.37
C ASP A 46 -6.82 0.55 8.77
N PRO A 47 -5.61 0.17 9.24
CA PRO A 47 -5.09 0.68 10.49
C PRO A 47 -4.93 2.20 10.49
N GLN A 48 -4.63 2.81 9.32
CA GLN A 48 -4.60 4.25 9.02
C GLN A 48 -4.41 5.18 10.23
N PHE A 49 -3.27 5.07 10.92
CA PHE A 49 -3.00 5.85 12.13
C PHE A 49 -3.24 7.36 11.95
N GLY A 50 -3.82 7.99 12.97
CA GLY A 50 -4.43 9.31 12.95
C GLY A 50 -5.85 9.41 12.35
N MET A 51 -6.54 8.35 11.91
CA MET A 51 -7.88 8.45 11.30
C MET A 51 -8.98 8.64 12.34
N ILE A 52 -8.87 8.04 13.52
CA ILE A 52 -9.90 8.07 14.58
C ILE A 52 -10.31 9.51 14.95
N HIS A 53 -9.45 10.51 14.72
CA HIS A 53 -9.77 11.94 14.88
C HIS A 53 -11.04 12.38 14.13
N PHE A 54 -11.36 11.76 13.00
CA PHE A 54 -12.57 12.09 12.23
C PHE A 54 -13.86 11.61 12.89
N TYR A 55 -13.75 10.60 13.75
CA TYR A 55 -14.87 10.06 14.50
C TYR A 55 -14.90 10.59 15.94
N ASP A 56 -13.73 10.92 16.49
CA ASP A 56 -13.54 11.45 17.83
C ASP A 56 -12.34 12.41 17.87
N SER A 57 -12.63 13.71 17.75
CA SER A 57 -11.62 14.78 17.76
C SER A 57 -11.06 15.08 19.15
N SER A 58 -11.62 14.48 20.21
CA SER A 58 -11.15 14.69 21.59
C SER A 58 -9.88 13.89 21.91
N LYS A 59 -9.54 12.91 21.07
CA LYS A 59 -8.42 11.99 21.30
C LYS A 59 -7.16 12.45 20.57
N ASN A 60 -6.01 12.17 21.18
CA ASN A 60 -4.77 12.08 20.43
C ASN A 60 -4.84 10.85 19.51
N ALA A 61 -5.36 11.08 18.31
CA ALA A 61 -5.84 10.03 17.43
C ALA A 61 -4.78 9.01 17.04
N TRP A 62 -3.55 9.47 16.82
CA TRP A 62 -2.46 8.59 16.45
C TRP A 62 -2.06 7.66 17.59
N ASP A 63 -1.83 8.20 18.78
CA ASP A 63 -1.42 7.42 19.94
C ASP A 63 -2.51 6.43 20.37
N GLU A 64 -3.78 6.84 20.26
CA GLU A 64 -4.90 5.94 20.53
C GLU A 64 -4.98 4.79 19.54
N GLU A 65 -4.85 5.05 18.23
CA GLU A 65 -4.86 3.97 17.23
C GLU A 65 -3.67 3.03 17.38
N MET A 66 -2.48 3.57 17.67
CA MET A 66 -1.33 2.74 18.01
C MET A 66 -1.61 1.87 19.24
N ARG A 67 -2.18 2.43 20.31
CA ARG A 67 -2.55 1.68 21.52
C ARG A 67 -3.57 0.58 21.21
N LEU A 68 -4.56 0.86 20.38
CA LEU A 68 -5.58 -0.11 19.95
C LEU A 68 -4.97 -1.22 19.10
N THR A 69 -4.08 -0.89 18.15
CA THR A 69 -3.37 -1.87 17.32
C THR A 69 -2.43 -2.74 18.16
N SER A 70 -1.63 -2.15 19.06
CA SER A 70 -0.79 -2.93 19.98
C SER A 70 -1.63 -3.86 20.87
N LYS A 71 -2.78 -3.38 21.38
CA LYS A 71 -3.71 -4.23 22.13
C LYS A 71 -4.26 -5.38 21.27
N ALA A 72 -4.61 -5.12 20.01
CA ALA A 72 -5.05 -6.16 19.09
C ALA A 72 -3.95 -7.21 18.90
N ILE A 73 -2.71 -6.80 18.63
CA ILE A 73 -1.56 -7.72 18.49
C ILE A 73 -1.34 -8.55 19.76
N GLN A 74 -1.42 -7.94 20.95
CA GLN A 74 -1.32 -8.69 22.20
C GLN A 74 -2.44 -9.73 22.35
N LEU A 75 -3.67 -9.40 21.97
CA LEU A 75 -4.78 -10.36 21.98
C LEU A 75 -4.52 -11.50 20.99
N ILE A 76 -4.04 -11.18 19.79
CA ILE A 76 -3.70 -12.14 18.73
C ILE A 76 -2.62 -13.12 19.20
N ASN A 77 -1.54 -12.62 19.80
CA ASN A 77 -0.44 -13.43 20.33
C ASN A 77 -0.90 -14.41 21.42
N ASN A 78 -1.91 -14.03 22.19
CA ASN A 78 -2.45 -14.84 23.29
C ASN A 78 -3.56 -15.82 22.88
N MET A 79 -3.96 -15.86 21.60
CA MET A 79 -4.99 -16.78 21.13
C MET A 79 -4.57 -18.25 21.26
N LYS A 80 -5.53 -19.11 21.65
CA LYS A 80 -5.36 -20.56 21.74
C LYS A 80 -6.54 -21.25 21.04
N PRO A 81 -6.31 -21.97 19.92
CA PRO A 81 -5.05 -22.09 19.19
C PRO A 81 -4.61 -20.75 18.56
N LYS A 82 -3.29 -20.58 18.35
CA LYS A 82 -2.76 -19.43 17.60
C LYS A 82 -3.32 -19.40 16.17
N PRO A 83 -3.61 -18.23 15.60
CA PRO A 83 -3.98 -18.14 14.20
C PRO A 83 -2.80 -18.55 13.31
N LYS A 84 -3.10 -19.09 12.13
CA LYS A 84 -2.06 -19.53 11.20
C LYS A 84 -1.36 -18.38 10.52
N PHE A 85 -2.07 -17.30 10.25
CA PHE A 85 -1.51 -16.05 9.77
C PHE A 85 -2.43 -14.90 10.14
N PHE A 86 -1.89 -13.69 10.05
CA PHE A 86 -2.64 -12.44 10.13
C PHE A 86 -2.51 -11.71 8.80
N VAL A 87 -3.63 -11.46 8.11
CA VAL A 87 -3.66 -10.64 6.89
C VAL A 87 -4.18 -9.25 7.19
N VAL A 88 -3.54 -8.22 6.65
CA VAL A 88 -3.97 -6.81 6.74
C VAL A 88 -4.29 -6.30 5.34
N CYS A 89 -5.57 -6.02 5.10
CA CYS A 89 -6.11 -5.68 3.80
C CYS A 89 -6.00 -4.18 3.46
N GLY A 90 -4.79 -3.72 3.13
CA GLY A 90 -4.55 -2.39 2.59
C GLY A 90 -4.73 -1.24 3.56
N ASP A 91 -4.42 -0.05 3.04
CA ASP A 91 -4.41 1.22 3.75
C ASP A 91 -3.67 1.14 5.08
N LEU A 92 -2.45 0.59 4.98
CA LEU A 92 -1.52 0.45 6.09
C LEU A 92 -1.11 1.81 6.66
N THR A 93 -1.19 2.85 5.82
CA THR A 93 -0.94 4.25 6.18
C THR A 93 -2.06 5.17 5.69
N ARG A 94 -2.24 6.31 6.35
CA ARG A 94 -3.33 7.25 6.06
C ARG A 94 -3.09 8.16 4.85
N PHE A 95 -1.85 8.36 4.38
CA PHE A 95 -1.56 9.36 3.34
C PHE A 95 -1.04 8.72 2.06
N SER A 96 -1.73 8.95 0.93
CA SER A 96 -1.29 8.53 -0.41
C SER A 96 -0.08 9.35 -0.91
N LYS A 97 0.67 8.80 -1.86
CA LYS A 97 1.94 9.33 -2.37
C LYS A 97 1.80 10.35 -3.51
N GLU A 98 0.58 10.75 -3.90
CA GLU A 98 0.37 11.93 -4.78
C GLU A 98 1.10 13.18 -4.23
N ILE A 99 1.27 13.20 -2.92
CA ILE A 99 2.01 14.19 -2.13
C ILE A 99 3.53 14.20 -2.41
N ALA A 100 4.15 13.08 -2.82
CA ALA A 100 5.60 12.97 -2.98
C ALA A 100 6.09 13.26 -4.41
N ILE A 101 5.29 12.92 -5.43
CA ILE A 101 5.66 13.16 -6.83
C ILE A 101 5.58 14.65 -7.14
N LEU A 102 4.54 15.35 -6.65
CA LEU A 102 4.44 16.81 -6.77
C LEU A 102 5.59 17.52 -6.03
N HIS A 103 5.98 17.06 -4.84
CA HIS A 103 7.14 17.61 -4.13
C HIS A 103 8.45 17.37 -4.90
N GLN A 104 8.69 16.16 -5.42
CA GLN A 104 9.93 15.87 -6.15
C GLN A 104 9.99 16.57 -7.51
N HIS A 105 8.86 16.69 -8.23
CA HIS A 105 8.77 17.45 -9.48
C HIS A 105 8.91 18.96 -9.23
N TRP A 106 8.28 19.50 -8.18
CA TRP A 106 8.40 20.91 -7.81
C TRP A 106 9.83 21.24 -7.34
N VAL A 107 10.43 20.44 -6.45
CA VAL A 107 11.83 20.60 -6.02
C VAL A 107 12.78 20.46 -7.19
N THR A 108 12.65 19.47 -8.07
CA THR A 108 13.57 19.36 -9.21
C THR A 108 13.37 20.44 -10.28
N THR A 109 12.16 20.98 -10.45
CA THR A 109 11.88 22.02 -11.44
C THR A 109 12.20 23.43 -10.93
N ASN A 110 11.93 23.70 -9.64
CA ASN A 110 12.17 25.01 -9.01
C ASN A 110 13.53 25.08 -8.31
N CYS A 111 14.04 24.04 -7.66
CA CYS A 111 15.40 24.09 -7.09
C CYS A 111 16.48 24.04 -8.17
N LYS A 112 16.30 23.39 -9.34
CA LYS A 112 17.27 23.52 -10.45
C LYS A 112 17.33 24.95 -11.04
N ARG A 113 16.26 25.74 -10.88
CA ARG A 113 16.26 27.18 -11.24
C ARG A 113 16.86 28.09 -10.15
N VAL A 114 16.98 27.60 -8.91
CA VAL A 114 17.42 28.40 -7.74
C VAL A 114 18.86 28.05 -7.30
N LEU A 115 19.31 26.82 -7.51
CA LEU A 115 20.58 26.31 -6.96
C LEU A 115 21.89 26.80 -7.60
N PRO A 116 21.97 27.24 -8.88
CA PRO A 116 23.23 27.80 -9.36
C PRO A 116 23.60 29.16 -8.74
N ARG A 117 22.77 29.74 -7.85
CA ARG A 117 22.93 31.11 -7.33
C ARG A 117 23.28 31.24 -5.84
N MET A 118 23.68 30.17 -5.16
CA MET A 118 24.19 30.24 -3.77
C MET A 118 25.66 29.83 -3.60
N VAL A 119 26.50 30.00 -4.63
CA VAL A 119 27.96 30.00 -4.44
C VAL A 119 28.48 31.38 -4.84
N GLY A 120 28.83 32.17 -3.83
CA GLY A 120 29.47 33.47 -4.03
C GLY A 120 30.90 33.31 -4.53
N THR A 121 31.15 34.00 -5.65
CA THR A 121 32.41 34.59 -6.13
C THR A 121 33.63 33.71 -6.30
N LEU A 122 34.12 33.59 -7.54
CA LEU A 122 35.43 34.12 -7.98
C LEU A 122 35.47 34.21 -9.53
N ASP A 123 35.73 35.44 -9.99
CA ASP A 123 36.16 35.96 -11.29
C ASP A 123 35.73 35.33 -12.64
N GLY A 124 35.27 36.21 -13.55
CA GLY A 124 35.39 36.00 -15.01
C GLY A 124 34.10 36.01 -15.82
N GLY A 125 33.49 37.19 -16.00
CA GLY A 125 32.73 37.57 -17.21
C GLY A 125 31.35 36.93 -17.46
N TYR A 126 30.27 37.69 -17.25
CA TYR A 126 28.93 37.39 -17.80
C TYR A 126 28.28 38.66 -18.33
N LYS A 127 28.05 38.74 -19.65
CA LYS A 127 27.19 39.74 -20.29
C LYS A 127 25.83 39.12 -20.59
N ASN A 128 24.78 39.80 -20.13
CA ASN A 128 23.38 39.73 -20.57
C ASN A 128 22.62 38.42 -20.26
N GLY A 129 22.04 38.34 -19.07
CA GLY A 129 21.06 37.30 -18.75
C GLY A 129 20.07 37.77 -17.67
N CYS A 130 18.99 38.45 -18.08
CA CYS A 130 17.87 38.71 -17.18
C CYS A 130 17.27 37.38 -16.71
N THR A 131 17.26 37.13 -15.40
CA THR A 131 16.65 35.94 -14.81
C THR A 131 15.27 36.29 -14.26
N LEU A 132 14.23 35.72 -14.87
CA LEU A 132 12.86 35.83 -14.38
C LEU A 132 12.69 34.92 -13.14
N PHE A 133 12.59 35.52 -11.97
CA PHE A 133 12.15 34.84 -10.75
C PHE A 133 10.63 34.81 -10.73
N ARG A 134 10.02 33.62 -10.77
CA ARG A 134 8.60 33.48 -10.40
C ARG A 134 8.57 33.31 -8.88
N LEU A 135 8.14 34.35 -8.18
CA LEU A 135 7.76 34.23 -6.78
C LEU A 135 6.51 33.34 -6.74
N SER A 136 6.60 32.21 -6.04
CA SER A 136 5.42 31.38 -5.80
C SER A 136 4.40 32.16 -5.00
N THR A 137 3.11 31.97 -5.30
CA THR A 137 2.05 32.59 -4.51
C THR A 137 2.07 32.02 -3.08
N GLU A 138 1.55 32.76 -2.11
CA GLU A 138 1.36 32.23 -0.74
C GLU A 138 0.53 30.94 -0.73
N GLU A 139 -0.38 30.78 -1.69
CA GLU A 139 -1.16 29.56 -1.88
C GLU A 139 -0.30 28.36 -2.33
N GLU A 140 0.64 28.57 -3.26
CA GLU A 140 1.61 27.55 -3.68
C GLU A 140 2.55 27.16 -2.53
N LEU A 141 3.02 28.13 -1.74
CA LEU A 141 3.88 27.88 -0.58
C LEU A 141 3.13 27.20 0.58
N SER A 142 1.89 27.61 0.84
CA SER A 142 1.01 26.98 1.84
C SER A 142 0.74 25.52 1.49
N SER A 143 0.44 25.25 0.21
CA SER A 143 0.27 23.90 -0.31
C SER A 143 1.55 23.06 -0.09
N LEU A 144 2.73 23.61 -0.44
CA LEU A 144 4.02 22.94 -0.22
C LEU A 144 4.29 22.62 1.25
N ARG A 145 4.01 23.56 2.16
CA ARG A 145 4.15 23.34 3.62
C ARG A 145 3.25 22.19 4.08
N MET A 146 1.99 22.18 3.63
CA MET A 146 1.04 21.10 3.95
C MET A 146 1.52 19.74 3.40
N TYR A 147 2.10 19.71 2.19
CA TYR A 147 2.67 18.49 1.62
C TYR A 147 3.86 17.96 2.43
N CYS A 148 4.79 18.83 2.83
CA CYS A 148 5.94 18.46 3.66
C CYS A 148 5.50 17.85 5.00
N VAL A 149 4.47 18.42 5.64
CA VAL A 149 3.90 17.89 6.88
C VAL A 149 3.30 16.50 6.66
N ARG A 150 2.45 16.33 5.65
CA ARG A 150 1.84 15.03 5.34
C ARG A 150 2.88 13.95 5.00
N TYR A 151 3.95 14.32 4.28
CA TYR A 151 5.04 13.39 3.98
C TYR A 151 5.80 12.94 5.24
N ARG A 152 6.10 13.87 6.15
CA ARG A 152 6.72 13.52 7.45
C ARG A 152 5.82 12.62 8.28
N HIS A 153 4.52 12.92 8.32
CA HIS A 153 3.54 12.08 9.02
C HIS A 153 3.50 10.68 8.40
N ARG A 154 3.47 10.55 7.07
CA ARG A 154 3.50 9.24 6.42
C ARG A 154 4.73 8.41 6.81
N ILE A 155 5.93 9.00 6.81
CA ILE A 155 7.15 8.29 7.22
C ILE A 155 7.05 7.82 8.67
N ALA A 156 6.53 8.67 9.56
CA ALA A 156 6.33 8.29 10.96
C ALA A 156 5.28 7.17 11.09
N GLN A 157 4.17 7.22 10.35
CA GLN A 157 3.16 6.14 10.35
C GLN A 157 3.73 4.83 9.85
N GLU A 158 4.51 4.83 8.76
CA GLU A 158 5.16 3.62 8.27
C GLU A 158 6.08 3.02 9.34
N LYS A 159 6.85 3.86 10.04
CA LYS A 159 7.73 3.41 11.13
C LYS A 159 6.94 2.82 12.29
N ASP A 160 5.87 3.47 12.71
CA ASP A 160 5.06 3.00 13.83
C ASP A 160 4.26 1.74 13.47
N PHE A 161 3.74 1.65 12.24
CA PHE A 161 3.11 0.44 11.71
C PHE A 161 4.10 -0.72 11.79
N ILE A 162 5.29 -0.55 11.22
CA ILE A 162 6.35 -1.57 11.28
C ILE A 162 6.70 -1.91 12.73
N LYS A 163 6.82 -0.92 13.61
CA LYS A 163 7.17 -1.13 15.02
C LYS A 163 6.13 -1.98 15.73
N VAL A 164 4.85 -1.63 15.62
CA VAL A 164 3.75 -2.31 16.29
C VAL A 164 3.59 -3.72 15.73
N PHE A 165 3.59 -3.89 14.41
CA PHE A 165 3.42 -5.20 13.77
C PHE A 165 4.62 -6.14 13.94
N LYS A 166 5.81 -5.64 14.31
CA LYS A 166 6.94 -6.47 14.74
C LYS A 166 6.75 -7.12 16.11
N GLU A 167 5.80 -6.66 16.92
CA GLU A 167 5.44 -7.29 18.19
C GLU A 167 4.56 -8.54 17.98
N LEU A 168 4.09 -8.79 16.76
CA LEU A 168 3.39 -10.02 16.41
C LEU A 168 4.31 -11.22 16.63
N ASP A 169 3.77 -12.26 17.25
CA ASP A 169 4.51 -13.48 17.56
C ASP A 169 5.12 -14.09 16.29
N GLU A 170 6.40 -14.49 16.35
CA GLU A 170 7.18 -14.96 15.20
C GLU A 170 6.61 -16.23 14.53
N ASP A 171 5.74 -16.96 15.23
CA ASP A 171 5.03 -18.11 14.67
C ASP A 171 3.77 -17.73 13.87
N ILE A 172 3.37 -16.45 13.87
CA ILE A 172 2.21 -15.93 13.13
C ILE A 172 2.70 -15.06 11.97
N PRO A 173 2.75 -15.58 10.73
CA PRO A 173 3.14 -14.77 9.58
C PRO A 173 2.15 -13.64 9.31
N LEU A 174 2.70 -12.45 9.03
CA LEU A 174 1.94 -11.29 8.58
C LEU A 174 1.86 -11.27 7.06
N VAL A 175 0.65 -11.09 6.52
CA VAL A 175 0.36 -10.95 5.09
C VAL A 175 -0.13 -9.52 4.86
N CYS A 176 0.64 -8.72 4.10
CA CYS A 176 0.24 -7.37 3.74
C CYS A 176 -0.38 -7.36 2.34
N VAL A 177 -1.57 -6.77 2.22
CA VAL A 177 -2.22 -6.46 0.94
C VAL A 177 -2.07 -4.96 0.69
N CYS A 178 -1.78 -4.55 -0.53
CA CYS A 178 -1.65 -3.12 -0.84
C CYS A 178 -3.02 -2.43 -0.96
N GLY A 179 -3.17 -1.27 -0.32
CA GLY A 179 -4.28 -0.34 -0.54
C GLY A 179 -3.90 0.84 -1.43
N ASN A 180 -4.87 1.70 -1.75
CA ASN A 180 -4.62 2.87 -2.58
C ASN A 180 -3.74 3.91 -1.86
N HIS A 181 -3.67 3.90 -0.52
CA HIS A 181 -2.74 4.77 0.20
C HIS A 181 -1.27 4.32 0.14
N GLU A 182 -1.02 3.05 -0.16
CA GLU A 182 0.33 2.53 -0.34
C GLU A 182 0.84 2.75 -1.77
N VAL A 183 -0.01 2.45 -2.77
CA VAL A 183 0.40 2.44 -4.18
C VAL A 183 -0.12 3.62 -5.01
N ASN A 184 -0.92 4.51 -4.42
CA ASN A 184 -1.71 5.60 -5.02
C ASN A 184 -3.00 5.15 -5.72
N ASP A 185 -3.97 6.06 -5.80
CA ASP A 185 -5.19 5.94 -6.61
C ASP A 185 -4.86 5.74 -8.09
N GLU A 186 -3.89 6.50 -8.60
CA GLU A 186 -3.22 6.25 -9.89
C GLU A 186 -1.81 5.69 -9.65
N PRO A 187 -1.63 4.36 -9.58
CA PRO A 187 -0.34 3.75 -9.34
C PRO A 187 0.67 4.05 -10.44
N ILE A 188 1.92 4.28 -10.03
CA ILE A 188 3.07 4.45 -10.92
C ILE A 188 4.16 3.42 -10.57
N PRO A 189 5.09 3.09 -11.49
CA PRO A 189 6.10 2.05 -11.24
C PRO A 189 6.90 2.25 -9.94
N SER A 190 7.21 3.50 -9.58
CA SER A 190 7.96 3.78 -8.35
C SER A 190 7.13 3.56 -7.08
N THR A 191 5.81 3.79 -7.08
CA THR A 191 4.97 3.55 -5.89
C THR A 191 4.85 2.05 -5.62
N ILE A 192 4.66 1.26 -6.68
CA ILE A 192 4.68 -0.21 -6.61
C ILE A 192 6.02 -0.72 -6.10
N GLN A 193 7.14 -0.24 -6.65
CA GLN A 193 8.47 -0.66 -6.20
C GLN A 193 8.69 -0.36 -4.72
N ASN A 194 8.30 0.84 -4.27
CA ASN A 194 8.40 1.22 -2.87
C ASN A 194 7.55 0.35 -1.94
N TYR A 195 6.37 -0.08 -2.39
CA TYR A 195 5.58 -1.06 -1.64
C TYR A 195 6.34 -2.37 -1.53
N ARG A 196 6.86 -2.88 -2.65
CA ARG A 196 7.61 -4.15 -2.70
C ARG A 196 8.83 -4.17 -1.78
N GLU A 197 9.59 -3.08 -1.77
CA GLU A 197 10.78 -2.95 -0.92
C GLU A 197 10.45 -2.94 0.59
N LYS A 198 9.25 -2.48 0.97
CA LYS A 198 8.87 -2.34 2.39
C LYS A 198 8.04 -3.51 2.91
N TYR A 199 7.04 -3.92 2.14
CA TYR A 199 5.97 -4.83 2.54
C TYR A 199 6.01 -6.18 1.81
N GLY A 200 6.91 -6.35 0.84
CA GLY A 200 6.97 -7.55 -0.01
C GLY A 200 6.07 -7.46 -1.24
N ASP A 201 5.92 -8.58 -1.95
CA ASP A 201 5.23 -8.62 -3.25
C ASP A 201 3.81 -8.01 -3.18
N ASP A 202 3.44 -7.25 -4.20
CA ASP A 202 2.14 -6.57 -4.28
C ASP A 202 0.99 -7.50 -4.69
N TYR A 203 1.31 -8.67 -5.25
CA TYR A 203 0.38 -9.75 -5.50
C TYR A 203 1.14 -11.08 -5.47
N PHE A 204 0.51 -12.11 -4.91
CA PHE A 204 1.09 -13.44 -4.81
C PHE A 204 0.00 -14.44 -4.40
N SER A 205 0.34 -15.73 -4.41
CA SER A 205 -0.52 -16.78 -3.88
C SER A 205 0.26 -17.64 -2.90
N PHE A 206 -0.46 -18.21 -1.96
CA PHE A 206 0.12 -19.15 -1.00
C PHE A 206 -0.91 -20.22 -0.64
N TYR A 207 -0.41 -21.31 -0.08
CA TYR A 207 -1.22 -22.45 0.31
C TYR A 207 -1.12 -22.66 1.83
N CYS A 208 -2.26 -22.92 2.47
CA CYS A 208 -2.31 -23.27 3.87
C CYS A 208 -3.48 -24.24 4.14
N GLY A 209 -3.19 -25.41 4.71
CA GLY A 209 -4.22 -26.32 5.22
C GLY A 209 -5.31 -26.74 4.23
N GLY A 210 -4.98 -26.98 2.96
CA GLY A 210 -5.96 -27.32 1.92
C GLY A 210 -6.58 -26.11 1.21
N VAL A 211 -6.24 -24.89 1.60
CA VAL A 211 -6.80 -23.65 1.05
C VAL A 211 -5.74 -22.91 0.22
N MET A 212 -6.12 -22.51 -0.98
CA MET A 212 -5.35 -21.58 -1.80
C MET A 212 -5.77 -20.15 -1.46
N PHE A 213 -4.82 -19.31 -1.08
CA PHE A 213 -5.03 -17.89 -0.88
C PHE A 213 -4.37 -17.12 -2.03
N ILE A 214 -5.09 -16.17 -2.59
CA ILE A 214 -4.63 -15.30 -3.68
C ILE A 214 -4.72 -13.85 -3.21
N VAL A 215 -3.59 -13.17 -3.13
CA VAL A 215 -3.49 -11.75 -2.80
C VAL A 215 -3.41 -10.95 -4.09
N LEU A 216 -4.34 -10.01 -4.28
CA LEU A 216 -4.42 -9.16 -5.46
C LEU A 216 -4.03 -7.73 -5.16
N ASN A 217 -3.38 -7.10 -6.13
CA ASN A 217 -3.28 -5.65 -6.19
C ASN A 217 -4.52 -5.09 -6.90
N SER A 218 -5.55 -4.69 -6.13
CA SER A 218 -6.81 -4.18 -6.69
C SER A 218 -6.65 -2.86 -7.46
N GLN A 219 -5.57 -2.10 -7.21
CA GLN A 219 -5.32 -0.83 -7.89
C GLN A 219 -5.02 -1.01 -9.38
N TYR A 220 -4.50 -2.16 -9.79
CA TYR A 220 -4.35 -2.47 -11.21
C TYR A 220 -5.69 -2.61 -11.95
N PHE A 221 -6.77 -2.96 -11.25
CA PHE A 221 -8.11 -3.00 -11.84
C PHE A 221 -8.81 -1.64 -11.79
N LYS A 222 -8.46 -0.79 -10.82
CA LYS A 222 -9.06 0.53 -10.64
C LYS A 222 -8.51 1.56 -11.62
N ASP A 223 -7.19 1.76 -11.66
CA ASP A 223 -6.57 2.70 -12.59
C ASP A 223 -5.16 2.26 -13.04
N PRO A 224 -5.05 1.49 -14.14
CA PRO A 224 -3.76 1.01 -14.63
C PRO A 224 -3.06 1.98 -15.59
N LYS A 225 -3.51 3.24 -15.77
CA LYS A 225 -3.03 4.13 -16.86
C LYS A 225 -1.50 4.21 -16.97
N MET A 226 -0.81 4.34 -15.84
CA MET A 226 0.65 4.53 -15.77
C MET A 226 1.42 3.22 -15.53
N VAL A 227 0.72 2.09 -15.36
CA VAL A 227 1.29 0.77 -15.02
C VAL A 227 0.72 -0.35 -15.88
N LYS A 228 0.30 -0.04 -17.12
CA LYS A 228 -0.37 -0.99 -18.04
C LYS A 228 0.36 -2.32 -18.19
N ASP A 229 1.70 -2.30 -18.26
CA ASP A 229 2.48 -3.52 -18.42
C ASP A 229 2.52 -4.36 -17.14
N LEU A 230 2.53 -3.73 -15.96
CA LEU A 230 2.43 -4.43 -14.68
C LEU A 230 1.03 -5.02 -14.51
N ALA A 231 -0.02 -4.25 -14.83
CA ALA A 231 -1.40 -4.71 -14.80
C ALA A 231 -1.62 -5.91 -15.73
N LYS A 232 -1.09 -5.88 -16.96
CA LYS A 232 -1.14 -7.03 -17.89
C LYS A 232 -0.39 -8.26 -17.36
N LYS A 233 0.76 -8.08 -16.70
CA LYS A 233 1.49 -9.19 -16.07
C LYS A 233 0.69 -9.80 -14.92
N HIS A 234 0.10 -8.95 -14.09
CA HIS A 234 -0.78 -9.34 -13.00
C HIS A 234 -2.01 -10.12 -13.51
N GLU A 235 -2.70 -9.64 -14.55
CA GLU A 235 -3.85 -10.34 -15.12
C GLU A 235 -3.48 -11.71 -15.69
N LYS A 236 -2.38 -11.80 -16.46
CA LYS A 236 -1.87 -13.09 -16.97
C LYS A 236 -1.48 -14.05 -15.85
N TRP A 237 -0.92 -13.54 -14.76
CA TRP A 237 -0.61 -14.34 -13.59
C TRP A 237 -1.88 -14.84 -12.91
N LEU A 238 -2.86 -13.96 -12.71
CA LEU A 238 -4.14 -14.29 -12.09
C LEU A 238 -4.90 -15.36 -12.88
N ASP A 239 -4.93 -15.25 -14.21
CA ASP A 239 -5.54 -16.28 -15.07
C ASP A 239 -4.88 -17.66 -14.88
N LYS A 240 -3.55 -17.71 -14.64
CA LYS A 240 -2.87 -18.96 -14.31
C LYS A 240 -3.27 -19.48 -12.94
N GLN A 241 -3.38 -18.61 -11.93
CA GLN A 241 -3.80 -19.00 -10.57
C GLN A 241 -5.23 -19.53 -10.56
N LEU A 242 -6.14 -18.89 -11.29
CA LEU A 242 -7.54 -19.34 -11.41
C LEU A 242 -7.66 -20.66 -12.18
N LYS A 243 -6.80 -20.88 -13.20
CA LYS A 243 -6.71 -22.17 -13.88
C LYS A 243 -6.19 -23.27 -12.94
N GLU A 244 -5.20 -22.96 -12.11
CA GLU A 244 -4.68 -23.88 -11.10
C GLU A 244 -5.73 -24.20 -10.03
N ALA A 245 -6.44 -23.20 -9.52
CA ALA A 245 -7.58 -23.36 -8.61
C ALA A 245 -8.63 -24.33 -9.17
N LYS A 246 -8.94 -24.20 -10.47
CA LYS A 246 -9.91 -25.07 -11.17
C LYS A 246 -9.47 -26.53 -11.29
N SER A 247 -8.18 -26.85 -11.11
CA SER A 247 -7.68 -28.23 -11.18
C SER A 247 -8.26 -29.15 -10.09
N GLY A 248 -8.88 -28.58 -9.04
CA GLY A 248 -9.47 -29.35 -7.93
C GLY A 248 -8.45 -29.79 -6.87
N LYS A 249 -7.21 -29.30 -6.94
CA LYS A 249 -6.17 -29.57 -5.94
C LYS A 249 -6.46 -28.98 -4.56
N TYR A 250 -7.26 -27.92 -4.50
CA TYR A 250 -7.55 -27.18 -3.28
C TYR A 250 -8.98 -27.42 -2.81
N LYS A 251 -9.16 -27.56 -1.50
CA LYS A 251 -10.48 -27.68 -0.87
C LYS A 251 -11.25 -26.36 -0.95
N HIS A 252 -10.53 -25.26 -0.74
CA HIS A 252 -11.07 -23.91 -0.86
C HIS A 252 -10.10 -22.96 -1.55
N VAL A 253 -10.63 -21.91 -2.14
CA VAL A 253 -9.88 -20.81 -2.76
C VAL A 253 -10.42 -19.49 -2.23
N VAL A 254 -9.55 -18.67 -1.65
CA VAL A 254 -9.90 -17.39 -1.01
C VAL A 254 -9.05 -16.29 -1.62
N ILE A 255 -9.68 -15.17 -1.96
CA ILE A 255 -9.00 -13.99 -2.52
C ILE A 255 -8.94 -12.88 -1.47
N PHE A 256 -7.78 -12.27 -1.28
CA PHE A 256 -7.60 -11.05 -0.50
C PHE A 256 -7.31 -9.86 -1.42
N GLN A 257 -7.99 -8.74 -1.18
CA GLN A 257 -7.75 -7.48 -1.87
C GLN A 257 -8.23 -6.31 -1.00
N HIS A 258 -7.89 -5.07 -1.39
CA HIS A 258 -8.32 -3.89 -0.65
C HIS A 258 -9.62 -3.29 -1.20
N ILE A 259 -9.67 -2.89 -2.48
CA ILE A 259 -10.88 -2.30 -3.08
C ILE A 259 -11.89 -3.39 -3.41
N PRO A 260 -13.16 -3.25 -2.96
CA PRO A 260 -14.19 -4.23 -3.25
C PRO A 260 -14.64 -4.20 -4.71
N TRP A 261 -15.01 -5.37 -5.23
CA TRP A 261 -15.69 -5.46 -6.52
C TRP A 261 -16.99 -4.68 -6.52
N PHE A 262 -17.76 -4.74 -5.42
CA PHE A 262 -19.00 -4.02 -5.22
C PHE A 262 -19.23 -3.78 -3.72
N VAL A 263 -20.00 -2.74 -3.38
CA VAL A 263 -20.33 -2.32 -2.02
C VAL A 263 -21.65 -2.92 -1.54
N ARG A 264 -22.64 -3.07 -2.43
CA ARG A 264 -23.98 -3.59 -2.12
C ARG A 264 -24.44 -4.67 -3.08
N LYS A 265 -24.25 -4.47 -4.39
CA LYS A 265 -24.70 -5.41 -5.42
C LYS A 265 -23.71 -5.50 -6.58
N ALA A 266 -23.57 -6.69 -7.16
CA ALA A 266 -22.66 -6.92 -8.29
C ALA A 266 -22.99 -6.11 -9.55
N ASP A 267 -24.23 -5.66 -9.71
CA ASP A 267 -24.73 -4.85 -10.82
C ASP A 267 -24.85 -3.35 -10.48
N GLU A 268 -24.33 -2.92 -9.32
CA GLU A 268 -24.45 -1.52 -8.89
C GLU A 268 -23.67 -0.55 -9.80
N ARG A 269 -24.04 0.73 -9.78
CA ARG A 269 -23.34 1.76 -10.56
C ARG A 269 -21.89 1.93 -10.12
N ASP A 270 -21.07 2.40 -11.04
CA ASP A 270 -19.68 2.74 -10.78
C ASP A 270 -19.59 3.89 -9.79
N MET A 271 -18.77 3.71 -8.77
CA MET A 271 -18.56 4.64 -7.67
C MET A 271 -17.06 4.75 -7.38
N PRO A 272 -16.61 5.80 -6.68
CA PRO A 272 -15.22 5.90 -6.25
C PRO A 272 -14.75 4.65 -5.51
N HIS A 273 -15.63 4.05 -4.70
CA HIS A 273 -15.30 2.96 -3.77
C HIS A 273 -15.47 1.53 -4.30
N ASN A 274 -15.83 1.34 -5.57
CA ASN A 274 -15.93 0.00 -6.18
C ASN A 274 -15.13 -0.10 -7.48
N LEU A 275 -14.92 -1.32 -7.95
CA LEU A 275 -14.32 -1.57 -9.26
C LEU A 275 -15.35 -1.40 -10.38
N TYR A 276 -14.91 -0.82 -11.49
CA TYR A 276 -15.78 -0.46 -12.61
C TYR A 276 -16.51 -1.68 -13.19
N SER A 277 -17.77 -1.47 -13.57
CA SER A 277 -18.72 -2.46 -14.05
C SER A 277 -18.16 -3.37 -15.16
N GLY A 278 -17.41 -2.82 -16.11
CA GLY A 278 -16.81 -3.56 -17.23
C GLY A 278 -15.83 -4.65 -16.77
N ILE A 279 -14.84 -4.30 -15.94
CA ILE A 279 -13.87 -5.27 -15.41
C ILE A 279 -14.50 -6.17 -14.35
N ARG A 280 -15.36 -5.60 -13.50
CA ARG A 280 -16.04 -6.30 -12.42
C ARG A 280 -16.82 -7.51 -12.92
N THR A 281 -17.65 -7.33 -13.95
CA THR A 281 -18.50 -8.41 -14.48
C THR A 281 -17.65 -9.56 -15.02
N THR A 282 -16.59 -9.22 -15.77
CA THR A 282 -15.65 -10.19 -16.34
C THR A 282 -14.93 -10.98 -15.25
N MET A 283 -14.43 -10.30 -14.22
CA MET A 283 -13.66 -10.92 -13.14
C MET A 283 -14.53 -11.76 -12.20
N LEU A 284 -15.72 -11.28 -11.83
CA LEU A 284 -16.66 -12.07 -11.03
C LEU A 284 -17.04 -13.39 -11.73
N LYS A 285 -17.23 -13.36 -13.06
CA LYS A 285 -17.43 -14.57 -13.86
C LYS A 285 -16.21 -15.50 -13.81
N LYS A 286 -15.00 -14.98 -14.01
CA LYS A 286 -13.76 -15.78 -13.88
C LYS A 286 -13.63 -16.42 -12.50
N PHE A 287 -13.94 -15.71 -11.43
CA PHE A 287 -13.90 -16.25 -10.07
C PHE A 287 -14.95 -17.35 -9.84
N HIS A 288 -16.16 -17.18 -10.38
CA HIS A 288 -17.19 -18.22 -10.33
C HIS A 288 -16.73 -19.50 -11.05
N GLU A 289 -16.22 -19.37 -12.27
CA GLU A 289 -15.75 -20.51 -13.07
C GLU A 289 -14.55 -21.24 -12.45
N ALA A 290 -13.75 -20.52 -11.66
CA ALA A 290 -12.62 -21.05 -10.91
C ALA A 290 -13.00 -21.60 -9.53
N LYS A 291 -14.29 -21.59 -9.16
CA LYS A 291 -14.81 -22.05 -7.86
C LYS A 291 -14.17 -21.34 -6.67
N VAL A 292 -13.91 -20.03 -6.79
CA VAL A 292 -13.49 -19.22 -5.65
C VAL A 292 -14.58 -19.27 -4.58
N ASN A 293 -14.23 -19.51 -3.32
CA ASN A 293 -15.19 -19.68 -2.23
C ASN A 293 -15.51 -18.35 -1.54
N ALA A 294 -14.51 -17.48 -1.40
CA ALA A 294 -14.65 -16.19 -0.72
C ALA A 294 -13.71 -15.14 -1.31
N ILE A 295 -14.18 -13.89 -1.31
CA ILE A 295 -13.38 -12.72 -1.65
C ILE A 295 -13.44 -11.76 -0.47
N CYS A 296 -12.33 -11.67 0.25
CA CYS A 296 -12.09 -10.80 1.38
C CYS A 296 -11.61 -9.44 0.86
N SER A 297 -12.55 -8.55 0.56
CA SER A 297 -12.29 -7.15 0.21
C SER A 297 -12.67 -6.28 1.39
N CYS A 298 -11.78 -6.15 2.36
CA CYS A 298 -12.06 -5.36 3.55
C CYS A 298 -11.10 -4.19 3.60
N GLY A 299 -11.63 -3.06 4.07
CA GLY A 299 -10.81 -1.89 4.26
C GLY A 299 -11.41 -0.62 3.72
N HIS A 300 -11.23 -0.39 2.43
CA HIS A 300 -11.55 0.83 1.69
C HIS A 300 -12.91 1.49 2.00
N ILE A 301 -13.93 0.72 2.39
CA ILE A 301 -15.26 1.24 2.73
C ILE A 301 -15.51 1.38 4.24
N HIS A 302 -14.62 0.88 5.10
CA HIS A 302 -14.67 0.87 6.57
C HIS A 302 -15.97 0.27 7.14
N LEU A 303 -16.52 -0.74 6.45
CA LEU A 303 -17.75 -1.43 6.85
C LEU A 303 -17.52 -2.94 6.95
N GLY A 304 -18.07 -3.55 8.01
CA GLY A 304 -18.12 -5.02 8.17
C GLY A 304 -19.35 -5.61 7.49
N LYS A 305 -19.28 -5.92 6.19
CA LYS A 305 -20.39 -6.51 5.44
C LYS A 305 -19.95 -7.74 4.65
N CYS A 306 -20.83 -8.74 4.58
CA CYS A 306 -20.65 -9.96 3.79
C CYS A 306 -21.83 -10.12 2.83
N TYR A 307 -21.55 -10.58 1.61
CA TYR A 307 -22.54 -10.71 0.55
C TYR A 307 -22.34 -12.01 -0.24
N ASP A 308 -23.43 -12.73 -0.48
CA ASP A 308 -23.45 -13.86 -1.41
C ASP A 308 -23.65 -13.35 -2.84
N PHE A 309 -22.77 -13.73 -3.76
CA PHE A 309 -22.83 -13.31 -5.17
C PHE A 309 -22.82 -14.45 -6.18
N TYR A 310 -22.52 -15.69 -5.76
CA TYR A 310 -22.79 -16.87 -6.56
C TYR A 310 -24.26 -17.24 -6.34
N LYS A 311 -25.11 -16.86 -7.29
CA LYS A 311 -26.52 -17.30 -7.36
C LYS A 311 -26.75 -17.97 -8.70
#